data_AF-A0A843XTD7-F1
#
_entry.id   AF-A0A843XTD7-F1
#
_cell.length_a   1.000
_cell.length_b   1.000
_cell.length_c   1.000
_cell.angle_alpha   90.00
_cell.angle_beta   90.00
_cell.angle_gamma   90.00
#
_symmetry.space_group_name_H-M   'P 1'
#
loop_
_entity.id
_entity.type
_entity.pdbx_description
1 polymer ?
#
loop_
_entity_poly.entity_id
_entity_poly.type
_entity_poly.pdbx_seq_one_letter_code
_entity_poly.pdbx_strand_id
1 'polypeptide(L)'
;MLKSKHYKGKTFENAVASVPSGVDPSDWRTMCQKWNSREEQDIAERNRQNRTHQNMTYRRGRTSIYQLKDDFVKTHQRESDRMEVFRMGRCKDLPDGTKQWVDDESRDRFEKMT
;
A
#
# COMPACT_ATOMS: atom_id res chain seq x y z
N MET A 1 -0.55 19.06 -4.33
CA MET A 1 -1.82 18.75 -3.65
C MET A 1 -2.31 19.97 -2.89
N LEU A 2 -3.53 20.46 -3.18
CA LEU A 2 -4.12 21.65 -2.53
C LEU A 2 -4.33 21.45 -1.01
N LYS A 3 -4.93 20.32 -0.60
CA LYS A 3 -5.18 19.98 0.80
C LYS A 3 -3.92 20.04 1.68
N SER A 4 -2.81 19.47 1.20
CA SER A 4 -1.57 19.42 1.99
C SER A 4 -0.91 20.78 2.15
N LYS A 5 -1.06 21.69 1.18
CA LYS A 5 -0.40 23.00 1.18
C LYS A 5 -1.24 24.08 1.88
N HIS A 6 -2.57 24.03 1.72
CA HIS A 6 -3.44 25.14 2.10
C HIS A 6 -4.41 24.82 3.23
N TYR A 7 -4.65 23.54 3.53
CA TYR A 7 -5.61 23.11 4.56
C TYR A 7 -4.94 22.41 5.75
N LYS A 8 -4.00 21.50 5.49
CA LYS A 8 -3.33 20.69 6.52
C LYS A 8 -2.60 21.58 7.54
N GLY A 9 -2.88 21.39 8.83
CA GLY A 9 -2.24 22.11 9.93
C GLY A 9 -2.82 23.49 10.22
N LYS A 10 -3.86 23.92 9.49
CA LYS A 10 -4.61 25.15 9.77
C LYS A 10 -5.95 24.82 10.42
N THR A 11 -6.50 25.77 11.18
CA THR A 11 -7.90 25.73 11.59
C THR A 11 -8.80 25.85 10.35
N PHE A 12 -10.03 25.34 10.44
CA PHE A 12 -11.00 25.42 9.34
C PHE A 12 -11.22 26.86 8.87
N GLU A 13 -11.39 27.80 9.81
CA GLU A 13 -11.59 29.22 9.52
C GLU A 13 -10.41 29.82 8.75
N ASN A 14 -9.18 29.55 9.20
CA ASN A 14 -7.97 30.02 8.54
C ASN A 14 -7.76 29.37 7.16
N ALA A 15 -8.19 28.12 6.99
CA ALA A 15 -8.12 27.44 5.70
C ALA A 15 -9.14 28.02 4.69
N VAL A 16 -10.38 28.28 5.11
CA VAL A 16 -11.42 28.88 4.26
C VAL A 16 -11.06 30.30 3.86
N ALA A 17 -10.51 31.09 4.79
CA ALA A 17 -10.07 32.47 4.50
C ALA A 17 -8.87 32.53 3.55
N SER A 18 -8.04 31.48 3.50
CA SER A 18 -6.82 31.42 2.70
C SER A 18 -7.08 30.72 1.35
N VAL A 19 -7.88 31.35 0.50
CA VAL A 19 -8.20 30.84 -0.86
C VAL A 19 -6.93 30.85 -1.73
N PRO A 20 -6.53 29.72 -2.34
CA PRO A 20 -5.39 29.68 -3.24
C PRO A 20 -5.64 30.45 -4.55
N SER A 21 -4.60 31.07 -5.12
CA SER A 21 -4.71 31.77 -6.40
C SER A 21 -5.18 30.81 -7.51
N GLY A 22 -6.14 31.26 -8.32
CA GLY A 22 -6.71 30.49 -9.42
C GLY A 22 -7.75 29.43 -8.99
N VAL A 23 -8.15 29.41 -7.72
CA VAL A 23 -9.25 28.55 -7.23
C VAL A 23 -10.47 29.41 -6.94
N ASP A 24 -11.63 28.96 -7.42
CA ASP A 24 -12.90 29.61 -7.11
C ASP A 24 -13.19 29.56 -5.59
N PRO A 25 -13.56 30.69 -4.94
CA PRO A 25 -13.82 30.73 -3.51
C PRO A 25 -14.97 29.81 -3.04
N SER A 26 -16.00 29.62 -3.87
CA SER A 26 -17.14 28.75 -3.55
C SER A 26 -16.73 27.28 -3.56
N ASP A 27 -15.99 26.89 -4.60
CA ASP A 27 -15.43 25.54 -4.70
C ASP A 27 -14.44 25.27 -3.55
N TRP A 28 -13.59 26.25 -3.24
CA TRP A 28 -12.64 26.14 -2.12
C TRP A 28 -13.34 25.93 -0.78
N ARG A 29 -14.43 26.67 -0.52
CA ARG A 29 -15.23 26.51 0.69
C ARG A 29 -15.84 25.12 0.77
N THR A 30 -16.36 24.61 -0.34
CA THR A 30 -16.97 23.27 -0.43
C THR A 30 -15.92 22.19 -0.15
N MET A 31 -14.71 22.33 -0.70
CA MET A 31 -13.60 21.41 -0.41
C MET A 31 -13.17 21.45 1.06
N CYS A 32 -13.04 22.64 1.64
CA CYS A 32 -12.72 22.81 3.06
C CYS A 32 -13.79 22.18 3.95
N GLN A 33 -15.07 22.38 3.65
CA GLN A 33 -16.19 21.78 4.40
C GLN A 33 -16.14 20.26 4.33
N LYS A 34 -15.93 19.70 3.12
CA LYS A 34 -15.77 18.26 2.94
C LYS A 34 -14.61 17.72 3.78
N TRP A 35 -13.43 18.35 3.71
CA TRP A 35 -12.27 17.88 4.48
C TRP A 35 -12.38 18.08 5.99
N ASN A 36 -13.28 18.97 6.44
CA ASN A 36 -13.58 19.19 7.84
C ASN A 36 -14.73 18.30 8.35
N SER A 37 -15.41 17.58 7.46
CA SER A 37 -16.47 16.66 7.88
C SER A 37 -15.89 15.53 8.73
N ARG A 38 -16.68 15.09 9.72
CA ARG A 38 -16.28 13.99 10.60
C ARG A 38 -16.00 12.71 9.81
N GLU A 39 -16.82 12.40 8.81
CA GLU A 39 -16.67 11.23 7.95
C GLU A 39 -15.30 11.22 7.24
N GLU A 40 -14.89 12.33 6.63
CA GLU A 40 -13.60 12.42 5.94
C GLU A 40 -12.42 12.39 6.90
N GLN A 41 -12.57 12.92 8.11
CA GLN A 41 -11.57 12.80 9.16
C GLN A 41 -11.42 11.35 9.62
N ASP A 42 -12.52 10.63 9.81
CA ASP A 42 -12.52 9.21 10.20
C ASP A 42 -11.88 8.34 9.10
N ILE A 43 -12.19 8.60 7.83
CA ILE A 43 -11.57 7.92 6.69
C ILE A 43 -10.07 8.23 6.64
N ALA A 44 -9.68 9.50 6.81
CA ALA A 44 -8.28 9.90 6.81
C ALA A 44 -7.50 9.24 7.95
N GLU A 45 -8.10 9.13 9.14
CA GLU A 45 -7.51 8.46 10.29
C GLU A 45 -7.33 6.96 10.05
N ARG A 46 -8.37 6.28 9.58
CA ARG A 46 -8.30 4.87 9.19
C ARG A 46 -7.22 4.64 8.15
N ASN A 47 -7.14 5.50 7.14
CA ASN A 47 -6.09 5.41 6.12
C ASN A 47 -4.69 5.66 6.68
N ARG A 48 -4.55 6.56 7.65
CA ARG A 48 -3.27 6.80 8.35
C ARG A 48 -2.83 5.56 9.13
N GLN A 49 -3.74 4.97 9.90
CA GLN A 49 -3.49 3.73 10.65
C GLN A 49 -3.17 2.57 9.70
N ASN A 50 -3.95 2.39 8.64
CA ASN A 50 -3.69 1.36 7.63
C ASN A 50 -2.30 1.51 6.99
N ARG A 51 -1.84 2.74 6.74
CA ARG A 51 -0.47 2.99 6.23
C ARG A 51 0.60 2.57 7.24
N THR A 52 0.38 2.76 8.54
CA THR A 52 1.32 2.24 9.56
C THR A 52 1.36 0.71 9.64
N HIS A 53 0.32 0.04 9.16
CA HIS A 53 0.31 -1.42 9.01
C HIS A 53 0.89 -1.90 7.67
N GLN A 54 1.13 -1.00 6.71
CA GLN A 54 1.80 -1.30 5.44
C GLN A 54 3.32 -1.38 5.64
N ASN A 55 3.77 -2.36 6.43
CA ASN A 55 5.19 -2.61 6.68
C ASN A 55 5.85 -3.49 5.61
N MET A 56 5.07 -4.10 4.73
CA MET A 56 5.62 -4.83 3.59
C MET A 56 5.70 -3.91 2.39
N THR A 57 6.90 -3.35 2.17
CA THR A 57 7.32 -3.05 0.81
C THR A 57 7.10 -4.33 -0.01
N TYR A 58 6.26 -4.27 -1.05
CA TYR A 58 6.18 -5.36 -2.01
C TYR A 58 7.55 -5.45 -2.71
N ARG A 59 8.43 -6.30 -2.18
CA ARG A 59 9.85 -6.39 -2.58
C ARG A 59 10.05 -7.01 -3.96
N ARG A 60 8.98 -7.49 -4.60
CA ARG A 60 9.05 -8.30 -5.82
C ARG A 60 9.16 -7.51 -7.12
N GLY A 61 9.32 -6.18 -7.02
CA GLY A 61 9.51 -5.32 -8.17
C GLY A 61 8.35 -5.47 -9.17
N ARG A 62 8.69 -5.79 -10.42
CA ARG A 62 7.74 -5.83 -11.55
C ARG A 62 6.94 -7.14 -11.68
N THR A 63 7.29 -8.21 -10.97
CA THR A 63 6.67 -9.51 -11.17
C THR A 63 5.43 -9.68 -10.31
N SER A 64 4.26 -9.72 -10.94
CA SER A 64 2.97 -9.87 -10.26
C SER A 64 2.74 -11.31 -9.74
N ILE A 65 1.77 -11.47 -8.82
CA ILE A 65 1.34 -12.79 -8.34
C ILE A 65 0.75 -13.64 -9.49
N TYR A 66 0.10 -13.02 -10.47
CA TYR A 66 -0.44 -13.73 -11.63
C TYR A 66 0.66 -14.29 -12.51
N GLN A 67 1.71 -13.49 -12.76
CA GLN A 67 2.88 -13.95 -13.50
C GLN A 67 3.55 -15.14 -12.81
N LEU A 68 3.63 -15.12 -11.47
CA LEU A 68 4.15 -16.27 -10.72
C LEU A 68 3.38 -17.56 -10.93
N LYS A 69 2.06 -17.47 -10.84
CA LYS A 69 1.18 -18.62 -11.02
C LYS A 69 1.30 -19.16 -12.43
N ASP A 70 1.34 -18.28 -13.42
CA ASP A 70 1.49 -18.63 -14.83
C ASP A 70 2.84 -19.32 -15.11
N ASP A 71 3.95 -18.75 -14.63
CA ASP A 71 5.29 -19.35 -14.76
C ASP A 71 5.39 -20.72 -14.05
N PHE A 72 4.73 -20.85 -12.89
CA PHE A 72 4.65 -22.11 -12.17
C PHE A 72 3.91 -23.18 -12.97
N VAL A 73 2.73 -22.84 -13.52
CA VAL A 73 1.93 -23.75 -14.35
C VAL A 73 2.71 -24.17 -15.59
N LYS A 74 3.40 -23.24 -16.26
CA LYS A 74 4.26 -23.54 -17.42
C LYS A 74 5.38 -24.53 -17.09
N THR A 75 5.97 -24.42 -15.90
CA THR A 75 7.12 -25.24 -15.49
C THR A 75 6.70 -26.60 -14.93
N HIS A 76 5.63 -26.64 -14.12
CA HIS A 76 5.24 -27.83 -13.34
C HIS A 76 3.99 -28.52 -13.88
N GLN A 77 3.33 -27.94 -14.90
CA GLN A 77 2.11 -28.45 -15.53
C GLN A 77 0.96 -28.70 -14.54
N ARG A 78 0.94 -27.96 -13.43
CA ARG A 78 -0.13 -27.97 -12.42
C ARG A 78 -0.29 -26.61 -11.77
N GLU A 79 -1.42 -26.38 -11.11
CA GLU A 79 -1.61 -25.17 -10.31
C GLU A 79 -0.71 -25.15 -9.06
N SER A 80 -0.28 -23.94 -8.71
CA SER A 80 0.46 -23.67 -7.47
C SER A 80 -0.49 -23.54 -6.28
N ASP A 81 -0.12 -24.12 -5.15
CA ASP A 81 -0.82 -23.83 -3.90
C ASP A 81 -0.42 -22.46 -3.31
N ARG A 82 -1.11 -22.04 -2.25
CA ARG A 82 -0.86 -20.75 -1.60
C ARG A 82 0.54 -20.65 -0.98
N MET A 83 1.07 -21.76 -0.46
CA MET A 83 2.38 -21.83 0.19
C MET A 83 3.51 -21.79 -0.84
N GLU A 84 3.30 -22.38 -2.01
CA GLU A 84 4.20 -22.32 -3.16
C GLU A 84 4.29 -20.90 -3.70
N VAL A 85 3.14 -20.23 -3.88
CA VAL A 85 3.12 -18.80 -4.28
C VAL A 85 3.84 -17.94 -3.25
N PHE A 86 3.66 -18.22 -1.96
CA PHE A 86 4.37 -17.51 -0.90
C PHE A 86 5.88 -17.74 -0.96
N ARG A 87 6.32 -18.99 -1.10
CA ARG A 87 7.74 -19.38 -1.18
C ARG A 87 8.40 -18.81 -2.43
N MET A 88 7.78 -18.93 -3.61
CA MET A 88 8.25 -18.24 -4.82
C MET A 88 8.30 -16.73 -4.60
N GLY A 89 7.30 -16.19 -3.91
CA GLY A 89 7.19 -14.80 -3.50
C GLY A 89 8.39 -14.25 -2.71
N ARG A 90 8.99 -15.11 -1.88
CA ARG A 90 9.84 -14.73 -0.74
C ARG A 90 11.16 -15.50 -0.65
N CYS A 91 11.49 -16.31 -1.65
CA CYS A 91 12.79 -16.93 -1.79
C CYS A 91 13.52 -16.40 -3.03
N LYS A 92 14.84 -16.31 -2.94
CA LYS A 92 15.75 -16.13 -4.07
C LYS A 92 16.38 -17.46 -4.41
N ASP A 93 16.51 -17.74 -5.71
CA ASP A 93 17.32 -18.85 -6.18
C ASP A 93 18.80 -18.45 -6.11
N LEU A 94 19.60 -19.30 -5.46
CA LEU A 94 21.05 -19.14 -5.37
C LEU A 94 21.74 -19.91 -6.51
N PRO A 95 22.98 -19.54 -6.88
CA PRO A 95 23.73 -20.21 -7.95
C PRO A 95 23.97 -21.71 -7.72
N ASP A 96 23.92 -22.16 -6.47
CA ASP A 96 24.05 -23.57 -6.06
C ASP A 96 22.74 -24.37 -6.19
N GLY A 97 21.66 -23.73 -6.68
CA GLY A 97 20.34 -24.33 -6.81
C GLY A 97 19.51 -24.34 -5.51
N THR A 98 20.04 -23.80 -4.42
CA THR A 98 19.28 -23.67 -3.17
C THR A 98 18.40 -22.42 -3.17
N LYS A 99 17.33 -22.43 -2.37
CA LYS A 99 16.42 -21.29 -2.20
C LYS A 99 16.68 -20.63 -0.86
N GLN A 100 17.03 -19.34 -0.87
CA GLN A 100 17.25 -18.56 0.35
C GLN A 100 16.08 -17.61 0.59
N TRP A 101 15.58 -17.54 1.83
CA TRP A 101 14.57 -16.57 2.24
C TRP A 101 15.09 -15.14 2.11
N VAL A 102 14.22 -14.24 1.65
CA VAL A 102 14.56 -12.80 1.49
C VAL A 102 14.72 -12.07 2.82
N ASP A 103 14.09 -12.56 3.89
CA ASP A 103 14.18 -12.08 5.26
C ASP A 103 13.71 -13.18 6.23
N ASP A 104 14.17 -13.10 7.48
CA ASP A 104 13.81 -14.04 8.55
C ASP A 104 12.32 -13.98 8.89
N GLU A 105 11.67 -12.81 8.77
CA GLU A 105 10.23 -12.67 9.04
C GLU A 105 9.38 -13.51 8.07
N SER A 106 9.78 -13.57 6.79
CA SER A 106 9.10 -14.40 5.79
C SER A 106 9.27 -15.89 6.09
N ARG A 107 10.46 -16.31 6.56
CA ARG A 107 10.70 -17.69 7.01
C ARG A 107 9.81 -18.04 8.20
N ASP A 108 9.83 -17.22 9.25
CA ASP A 108 9.10 -17.49 10.49
C ASP A 108 7.57 -17.51 10.25
N ARG A 109 7.07 -16.69 9.32
CA ARG A 109 5.65 -16.73 8.91
C ARG A 109 5.32 -17.99 8.11
N PHE A 110 6.22 -18.44 7.24
CA PHE A 110 6.03 -19.67 6.49
C PHE A 110 5.92 -20.86 7.45
N GLU A 111 6.82 -20.94 8.44
CA GLU A 111 6.79 -21.98 9.48
C GLU A 111 5.51 -21.95 10.31
N LYS A 112 4.95 -20.77 10.62
CA LYS A 112 3.66 -20.65 11.32
C LYS A 112 2.44 -21.03 10.47
N MET A 113 2.57 -21.02 9.15
CA MET A 113 1.50 -21.34 8.21
C MET A 113 1.53 -22.80 7.74
N THR A 114 2.59 -23.54 8.06
CA THR A 114 2.81 -24.95 7.68
C THR A 114 2.50 -25.85 8.86
#